data_AF-A0A3D2U8G1-F1
#
_entry.id   AF-A0A3D2U8G1-F1
#
_cell.length_a   1.000
_cell.length_b   1.000
_cell.length_c   1.000
_cell.angle_alpha   90.00
_cell.angle_beta   90.00
_cell.angle_gamma   90.00
#
_symmetry.space_group_name_H-M   'P 1'
#
loop_
_entity.id
_entity.type
_entity.pdbx_description
1 polymer ?
#
loop_
_entity_poly.entity_id
_entity_poly.type
_entity_poly.pdbx_seq_one_letter_code
_entity_poly.pdbx_strand_id
1 'polypeptide(L)'
;DAISDVLGVPDQYGDEPSGTRAVTLINPKTNSRSLDILGRCGRDESCESTAPATGGLPQKLHLFNGPLINARIGVPGSRLSKLLSAGKPHTEIVSEFYLVALNRHPSDKEAKHWASQLDAITSVAGKREFLEDFVWGLLTCREFVTNH
;
A
#
# COMPACT_ATOMS: atom_id res chain seq x y z
N ASP A 1 -1.58 6.27 7.46
CA ASP A 1 -0.55 5.22 7.59
C ASP A 1 0.25 5.18 6.29
N ALA A 2 1.40 4.50 6.26
CA ALA A 2 2.29 4.49 5.10
C ALA A 2 1.61 3.93 3.82
N ILE A 3 0.77 2.91 3.95
CA ILE A 3 0.04 2.32 2.82
C ILE A 3 -0.96 3.33 2.24
N SER A 4 -1.70 4.03 3.10
CA SER A 4 -2.61 5.12 2.70
C SER A 4 -1.87 6.27 2.01
N ASP A 5 -0.67 6.62 2.47
CA ASP A 5 0.15 7.69 1.89
C ASP A 5 0.66 7.32 0.48
N VAL A 6 1.08 6.06 0.28
CA VAL A 6 1.48 5.52 -1.04
C VAL A 6 0.29 5.46 -1.98
N LEU A 7 -0.83 4.88 -1.55
CA LEU A 7 -2.01 4.72 -2.39
C LEU A 7 -2.76 6.04 -2.64
N GLY A 8 -2.52 7.07 -1.82
CA GLY A 8 -3.20 8.37 -1.92
C GLY A 8 -4.72 8.28 -1.67
N VAL A 9 -5.15 7.22 -1.01
CA VAL A 9 -6.52 6.98 -0.57
C VAL A 9 -6.49 6.99 0.95
N PRO A 10 -7.28 7.80 1.65
CA PRO A 10 -7.34 7.73 3.11
C PRO A 10 -8.06 6.46 3.55
N ASP A 11 -7.69 5.94 4.71
CA ASP A 11 -8.46 4.88 5.37
C ASP A 11 -9.66 5.47 6.14
N GLN A 12 -10.67 4.64 6.40
CA GLN A 12 -11.88 5.04 7.12
C GLN A 12 -11.88 4.36 8.50
N TYR A 13 -11.90 5.14 9.57
CA TYR A 13 -11.87 4.65 10.95
C TYR A 13 -13.21 4.87 11.64
N GLY A 14 -14.12 3.89 11.55
CA GLY A 14 -15.48 4.04 12.06
C GLY A 14 -16.16 5.28 11.50
N ASP A 15 -16.76 6.09 12.39
CA ASP A 15 -17.47 7.33 12.04
C ASP A 15 -16.54 8.57 11.97
N GLU A 16 -15.22 8.38 12.03
CA GLU A 16 -14.27 9.49 11.94
C GLU A 16 -14.29 10.13 10.53
N PRO A 17 -13.97 11.43 10.42
CA PRO A 17 -13.86 12.11 9.13
C PRO A 17 -12.88 11.38 8.19
N SER A 18 -13.22 11.32 6.90
CA SER A 18 -12.31 10.77 5.88
C SER A 18 -11.00 11.57 5.86
N GLY A 19 -9.86 10.88 5.91
CA GLY A 19 -8.54 11.51 5.98
C GLY A 19 -7.97 11.65 7.39
N THR A 20 -8.71 11.27 8.44
CA THR A 20 -8.17 11.15 9.79
C THR A 20 -6.98 10.19 9.79
N ARG A 21 -5.86 10.60 10.40
CA ARG A 21 -4.68 9.74 10.50
C ARG A 21 -4.86 8.73 11.63
N ALA A 22 -4.34 7.52 11.45
CA ALA A 22 -4.32 6.51 12.51
C ALA A 22 -3.74 7.04 13.84
N VAL A 23 -2.66 7.82 13.77
CA VAL A 23 -1.97 8.40 14.94
C VAL A 23 -2.79 9.48 15.67
N THR A 24 -3.82 10.03 15.04
CA THR A 24 -4.70 11.06 15.63
C THR A 24 -5.98 10.48 16.24
N LEU A 25 -6.18 9.16 16.18
CA LEU A 25 -7.35 8.52 16.78
C LEU A 25 -7.28 8.60 18.31
N ILE A 26 -8.11 9.46 18.89
CA ILE A 26 -8.22 9.66 20.34
C ILE A 26 -8.88 8.45 21.00
N ASN A 27 -9.91 7.88 20.33
CA ASN A 27 -10.61 6.71 20.83
C ASN A 27 -9.95 5.41 20.31
N PRO A 28 -9.30 4.62 21.19
CA PRO A 28 -8.65 3.37 20.79
C PRO A 28 -9.64 2.26 20.43
N LYS A 29 -10.93 2.39 20.80
CA LYS A 29 -12.01 1.45 20.45
C LYS A 29 -12.65 1.74 19.09
N THR A 30 -12.18 2.76 18.38
CA THR A 30 -12.69 3.09 17.04
C THR A 30 -12.54 1.86 16.14
N ASN A 31 -13.65 1.42 15.54
CA ASN A 31 -13.66 0.21 14.72
C ASN A 31 -12.77 0.42 13.49
N SER A 32 -11.78 -0.45 13.29
CA SER A 32 -10.82 -0.34 12.19
C SER A 32 -10.21 -1.70 11.89
N ARG A 33 -10.77 -2.36 10.87
CA ARG A 33 -10.25 -3.63 10.35
C ARG A 33 -8.78 -3.51 9.93
N SER A 34 -8.39 -2.37 9.40
CA SER A 34 -7.01 -2.09 9.00
C SER A 34 -6.04 -2.09 10.17
N LEU A 35 -6.40 -1.41 11.27
CA LEU A 35 -5.55 -1.36 12.47
C LEU A 35 -5.50 -2.72 13.18
N ASP A 36 -6.61 -3.46 13.18
CA ASP A 36 -6.66 -4.82 13.74
C ASP A 36 -5.72 -5.77 12.98
N ILE A 37 -5.69 -5.70 11.64
CA ILE A 37 -4.76 -6.50 10.81
C ILE A 37 -3.30 -6.09 11.07
N LEU A 38 -3.03 -4.79 11.25
CA LEU A 38 -1.70 -4.24 11.54
C LEU A 38 -1.21 -4.51 12.98
N GLY A 39 -1.97 -5.27 13.78
CA GLY A 39 -1.53 -5.73 15.09
C GLY A 39 -1.88 -4.79 16.24
N ARG A 40 -2.90 -3.95 16.08
CA ARG A 40 -3.48 -3.20 17.22
C ARG A 40 -3.94 -4.19 18.29
N CYS A 41 -3.32 -4.14 19.48
CA CYS A 41 -3.71 -4.97 20.61
C CYS A 41 -5.14 -4.63 21.06
N GLY A 42 -5.98 -5.65 21.21
CA GLY A 42 -7.23 -5.53 21.97
C GLY A 42 -6.92 -5.32 23.44
N ARG A 43 -7.68 -4.46 24.13
CA ARG A 43 -7.46 -4.15 25.56
C ARG A 43 -7.99 -5.22 26.54
N ASP A 44 -8.39 -6.39 26.03
CA ASP A 44 -8.80 -7.52 26.88
C ASP A 44 -7.58 -8.30 27.42
N GLU A 45 -6.38 -8.09 26.85
CA GLU A 45 -5.14 -8.77 27.24
C GLU A 45 -4.00 -7.74 27.46
N SER A 46 -3.10 -7.99 28.44
CA SER A 46 -1.93 -7.14 28.73
C SER A 46 -0.92 -7.12 27.58
N CYS A 47 -0.42 -5.93 27.21
CA CYS A 47 0.66 -5.73 26.23
C CYS A 47 2.03 -6.31 26.63
N GLU A 48 2.14 -6.95 27.81
CA GLU A 48 3.36 -7.63 28.26
C GLU A 48 3.54 -9.02 27.63
N SER A 49 2.49 -9.59 27.01
CA SER A 49 2.68 -10.81 26.23
C SER A 49 3.45 -10.46 24.95
N THR A 50 4.64 -11.04 24.80
CA THR A 50 5.41 -11.05 23.57
C THR A 50 4.62 -11.83 22.51
N ALA A 51 3.56 -11.22 21.99
CA ALA A 51 3.11 -11.54 20.64
C ALA A 51 4.35 -11.36 19.76
N PRO A 52 4.77 -12.38 18.98
CA PRO A 52 5.97 -12.26 18.17
C PRO A 52 5.85 -10.98 17.35
N ALA A 53 6.83 -10.09 17.49
CA ALA A 53 6.91 -8.78 16.83
C ALA A 53 6.98 -8.87 15.29
N THR A 54 6.65 -10.03 14.73
CA THR A 54 6.28 -10.25 13.35
C THR A 54 5.09 -11.21 13.40
N GLY A 55 3.88 -10.71 13.12
CA GLY A 55 2.72 -11.57 12.93
C GLY A 55 3.08 -12.72 11.99
N GLY A 56 2.68 -13.94 12.35
CA GLY A 56 3.09 -15.15 11.64
C GLY A 56 2.84 -15.07 10.13
N LEU A 57 3.49 -15.94 9.36
CA LEU A 57 3.32 -16.04 7.91
C LEU A 57 1.83 -15.93 7.45
N PRO A 58 0.84 -16.52 8.13
CA PRO A 58 -0.57 -16.37 7.76
C PRO A 58 -1.13 -14.94 7.89
N GLN A 59 -0.71 -14.18 8.92
CA GLN A 59 -1.15 -12.79 9.11
C GLN A 59 -0.53 -11.86 8.08
N LYS A 60 0.75 -12.08 7.73
CA LYS A 60 1.42 -11.38 6.62
C LYS A 60 0.78 -11.70 5.28
N LEU A 61 0.44 -12.96 5.04
CA LEU A 61 -0.29 -13.36 3.82
C LEU A 61 -1.69 -12.76 3.77
N HIS A 62 -2.41 -12.67 4.90
CA HIS A 62 -3.71 -11.99 4.94
C HIS A 62 -3.57 -10.48 4.72
N LEU A 63 -2.51 -9.84 5.22
CA LEU A 63 -2.19 -8.43 4.93
C LEU A 63 -1.93 -8.23 3.43
N PHE A 64 -1.11 -9.07 2.81
CA PHE A 64 -0.72 -8.96 1.41
C PHE A 64 -1.86 -9.29 0.44
N ASN A 65 -2.70 -10.27 0.78
CA ASN A 65 -3.80 -10.68 -0.09
C ASN A 65 -5.14 -10.01 0.28
N GLY A 66 -5.17 -9.27 1.39
CA GLY A 66 -6.38 -8.69 1.95
C GLY A 66 -6.86 -7.43 1.23
N PRO A 67 -8.08 -6.97 1.55
CA PRO A 67 -8.68 -5.77 0.96
C PRO A 67 -7.89 -4.49 1.28
N LEU A 68 -6.99 -4.52 2.27
CA LEU A 68 -6.18 -3.39 2.68
C LEU A 68 -5.28 -2.85 1.54
N ILE A 69 -4.77 -3.74 0.69
CA ILE A 69 -3.93 -3.36 -0.44
C ILE A 69 -4.72 -3.54 -1.75
N ASN A 70 -5.20 -4.76 -2.00
CA ASN A 70 -5.82 -5.12 -3.28
C ASN A 70 -7.10 -4.33 -3.57
N ALA A 71 -7.93 -4.05 -2.56
CA ALA A 71 -9.18 -3.31 -2.78
C ALA A 71 -8.96 -1.80 -2.88
N ARG A 72 -7.72 -1.29 -2.80
CA ARG A 72 -7.43 0.17 -2.75
C ARG A 72 -6.51 0.66 -3.87
N ILE A 73 -5.68 -0.22 -4.47
CA ILE A 73 -4.77 0.16 -5.56
C ILE A 73 -5.54 0.69 -6.78
N GLY A 74 -6.54 -0.07 -7.24
CA GLY A 74 -7.28 0.22 -8.48
C GLY A 74 -8.49 1.17 -8.32
N VAL A 75 -8.79 1.63 -7.10
CA VAL A 75 -10.02 2.42 -6.82
C VAL A 75 -9.99 3.79 -7.50
N PRO A 76 -11.12 4.28 -8.05
CA PRO A 76 -11.22 5.64 -8.55
C PRO A 76 -10.74 6.68 -7.52
N GLY A 77 -9.79 7.53 -7.92
CA GLY A 77 -9.21 8.53 -7.03
C GLY A 77 -7.96 8.07 -6.26
N SER A 78 -7.54 6.80 -6.38
CA SER A 78 -6.20 6.37 -5.96
C SER A 78 -5.12 7.13 -6.71
N ARG A 79 -3.91 7.19 -6.15
CA ARG A 79 -2.74 7.81 -6.79
C ARG A 79 -2.51 7.22 -8.18
N LEU A 80 -2.54 5.89 -8.31
CA LEU A 80 -2.38 5.22 -9.59
C LEU A 80 -3.49 5.63 -10.57
N SER A 81 -4.75 5.61 -10.12
CA SER A 81 -5.87 6.03 -10.96
C SER A 81 -5.74 7.49 -11.42
N LYS A 82 -5.28 8.40 -10.54
CA LYS A 82 -5.07 9.82 -10.86
C LYS A 82 -3.95 10.01 -11.88
N LEU A 83 -2.82 9.33 -11.70
CA LEU A 83 -1.68 9.43 -12.62
C LEU A 83 -2.01 8.88 -14.02
N LEU A 84 -2.72 7.74 -14.07
CA LEU A 84 -3.22 7.17 -15.32
C LEU A 84 -4.22 8.12 -16.01
N SER A 85 -5.15 8.70 -15.25
CA SER A 85 -6.14 9.66 -15.80
C SER A 85 -5.49 10.96 -16.28
N ALA A 86 -4.36 11.35 -15.68
CA ALA A 86 -3.56 12.49 -16.12
C ALA A 86 -2.68 12.20 -17.34
N GLY A 87 -2.72 10.97 -17.89
CA GLY A 87 -1.94 10.59 -19.07
C GLY A 87 -0.42 10.56 -18.83
N LYS A 88 0.00 10.37 -17.57
CA LYS A 88 1.43 10.32 -17.22
C LYS A 88 2.12 9.12 -17.89
N PRO A 89 3.36 9.29 -18.40
CA PRO A 89 4.11 8.17 -18.94
C PRO A 89 4.39 7.14 -17.85
N HIS A 90 4.28 5.85 -18.18
CA HIS A 90 4.36 4.79 -17.18
C HIS A 90 5.70 4.75 -16.44
N THR A 91 6.79 5.18 -17.09
CA THR A 91 8.11 5.32 -16.46
C THR A 91 8.15 6.40 -15.37
N GLU A 92 7.38 7.47 -15.52
CA GLU A 92 7.21 8.51 -14.50
C GLU A 92 6.33 7.99 -13.35
N ILE A 93 5.28 7.23 -13.67
CA ILE A 93 4.44 6.55 -12.65
C ILE A 93 5.30 5.64 -11.77
N VAL A 94 6.14 4.79 -12.39
CA VAL A 94 7.06 3.91 -11.66
C VAL A 94 7.98 4.74 -10.76
N SER A 95 8.60 5.79 -11.30
CA SER A 95 9.51 6.65 -10.55
C SER A 95 8.83 7.34 -9.36
N GLU A 96 7.59 7.82 -9.53
CA GLU A 96 6.81 8.43 -8.45
C GLU A 96 6.51 7.43 -7.34
N PHE A 97 6.08 6.20 -7.67
CA PHE A 97 5.81 5.18 -6.66
C PHE A 97 7.06 4.73 -5.90
N TYR A 98 8.22 4.66 -6.55
CA TYR A 98 9.50 4.42 -5.86
C TYR A 98 9.82 5.53 -4.85
N LEU A 99 9.59 6.79 -5.20
CA LEU A 99 9.81 7.92 -4.28
C LEU A 99 8.82 7.90 -3.11
N VAL A 100 7.54 7.67 -3.36
CA VAL A 100 6.52 7.72 -2.30
C VAL A 100 6.59 6.48 -1.41
N ALA A 101 6.92 5.30 -1.95
CA ALA A 101 6.97 4.07 -1.18
C ALA A 101 8.33 3.83 -0.52
N LEU A 102 9.44 4.09 -1.22
CA LEU A 102 10.79 3.70 -0.76
C LEU A 102 11.72 4.91 -0.54
N ASN A 103 11.24 6.14 -0.77
CA ASN A 103 12.00 7.38 -0.63
C ASN A 103 13.32 7.40 -1.41
N ARG A 104 13.34 6.74 -2.57
CA ARG A 104 14.48 6.70 -3.51
C ARG A 104 13.99 6.60 -4.94
N HIS A 105 14.86 6.90 -5.89
CA HIS A 105 14.61 6.57 -7.30
C HIS A 105 14.83 5.08 -7.56
N PRO A 106 14.17 4.50 -8.59
CA PRO A 106 14.52 3.16 -9.07
C PRO A 106 15.96 3.17 -9.57
N SER A 107 16.70 2.10 -9.31
CA SER A 107 18.00 1.89 -9.94
C SER A 107 17.85 1.68 -11.45
N ASP A 108 18.93 1.87 -12.21
CA ASP A 108 18.92 1.65 -13.67
C ASP A 108 18.43 0.26 -14.06
N LYS A 109 18.74 -0.76 -13.25
CA LYS A 109 18.31 -2.13 -13.47
C LYS A 109 16.80 -2.28 -13.27
N GLU A 110 16.27 -1.72 -12.19
CA GLU A 110 14.82 -1.74 -11.90
C GLU A 110 14.05 -0.95 -12.95
N ALA A 111 14.49 0.27 -13.29
CA ALA A 111 13.85 1.11 -14.29
C ALA A 111 13.78 0.41 -15.66
N LYS A 112 14.89 -0.21 -16.10
CA LYS A 112 14.94 -0.99 -17.35
C LYS A 112 14.03 -2.21 -17.30
N HIS A 113 13.99 -2.92 -16.16
CA HIS A 113 13.11 -4.07 -15.99
C HIS A 113 11.64 -3.67 -16.17
N TRP A 114 11.18 -2.64 -15.45
CA TRP A 114 9.78 -2.19 -15.53
C TRP A 114 9.42 -1.66 -16.91
N ALA A 115 10.30 -0.88 -17.54
CA ALA A 115 10.09 -0.41 -18.91
C ALA A 115 9.93 -1.58 -19.89
N SER A 116 10.80 -2.59 -19.81
CA SER A 116 10.74 -3.75 -20.71
C SER A 116 9.44 -4.55 -20.57
N GLN A 117 8.92 -4.71 -19.35
CA GLN A 117 7.65 -5.41 -19.11
C GLN A 117 6.47 -4.60 -19.64
N LEU A 118 6.46 -3.28 -19.40
CA LEU A 118 5.41 -2.39 -19.88
C LEU A 118 5.38 -2.26 -21.41
N ASP A 119 6.53 -2.37 -22.07
CA ASP A 119 6.65 -2.35 -23.52
C ASP A 119 6.15 -3.66 -24.16
N ALA A 120 6.31 -4.79 -23.46
CA ALA A 120 5.82 -6.10 -23.92
C ALA A 120 4.28 -6.19 -23.92
N ILE A 121 3.60 -5.37 -23.12
CA ILE A 121 2.14 -5.37 -23.02
C ILE A 121 1.56 -4.41 -24.05
N THR A 122 0.63 -4.89 -24.88
CA THR A 122 0.04 -4.08 -25.97
C THR A 122 -1.29 -3.43 -25.59
N SER A 123 -2.05 -4.03 -24.67
CA SER A 123 -3.37 -3.53 -24.28
C SER A 123 -3.28 -2.50 -23.16
N VAL A 124 -4.13 -1.47 -23.23
CA VAL A 124 -4.23 -0.45 -22.16
C VAL A 124 -4.68 -1.08 -20.83
N ALA A 125 -5.64 -2.00 -20.89
CA ALA A 125 -6.11 -2.74 -19.73
C ALA A 125 -4.99 -3.58 -19.09
N GLY A 126 -4.20 -4.30 -19.89
CA GLY A 126 -3.08 -5.10 -19.37
C GLY A 126 -1.98 -4.24 -18.75
N LYS A 127 -1.69 -3.05 -19.33
CA LYS A 127 -0.72 -2.12 -18.72
C LYS A 127 -1.21 -1.59 -17.39
N ARG A 128 -2.52 -1.35 -17.26
CA ARG A 128 -3.13 -0.96 -15.98
C ARG A 128 -2.98 -2.08 -14.96
N GLU A 129 -3.42 -3.30 -15.28
CA GLU A 129 -3.31 -4.46 -14.37
C GLU A 129 -1.86 -4.68 -13.92
N PHE A 130 -0.91 -4.61 -14.84
CA PHE A 130 0.51 -4.72 -14.51
C PHE A 130 1.02 -3.61 -13.58
N LEU A 131 0.55 -2.38 -13.75
CA LEU A 131 0.90 -1.28 -12.83
C LEU A 131 0.25 -1.46 -11.45
N GLU A 132 -0.95 -2.04 -11.38
CA GLU A 132 -1.58 -2.40 -10.11
C GLU A 132 -0.74 -3.46 -9.37
N ASP A 133 -0.29 -4.51 -10.08
CA ASP A 133 0.62 -5.54 -9.55
C ASP A 133 1.98 -4.98 -9.14
N PHE A 134 2.53 -4.02 -9.90
CA PHE A 134 3.76 -3.33 -9.56
C PHE A 134 3.64 -2.57 -8.23
N VAL A 135 2.55 -1.81 -8.04
CA VAL A 135 2.30 -1.09 -6.78
C VAL A 135 2.13 -2.07 -5.62
N TRP A 136 1.43 -3.18 -5.83
CA TRP A 136 1.33 -4.26 -4.86
C TRP A 136 2.72 -4.83 -4.51
N GLY A 137 3.56 -5.09 -5.50
CA GLY A 137 4.92 -5.58 -5.31
C GLY A 137 5.79 -4.63 -4.49
N LEU A 138 5.67 -3.33 -4.70
CA LEU A 138 6.36 -2.33 -3.88
C LEU A 138 5.89 -2.35 -2.42
N LEU A 139 4.57 -2.42 -2.18
CA LEU A 139 3.99 -2.41 -0.84
C LEU A 139 4.24 -3.71 -0.05
N THR A 140 4.56 -4.80 -0.74
CA THR A 140 4.84 -6.11 -0.13
C THR A 140 6.34 -6.44 -0.09
N CYS A 141 7.19 -5.59 -0.66
CA CYS A 141 8.62 -5.82 -0.66
C CYS A 141 9.22 -5.67 0.75
N ARG A 142 10.34 -6.35 0.99
CA ARG A 142 11.01 -6.31 2.28
C ARG A 142 11.41 -4.89 2.67
N GLU A 143 11.91 -4.12 1.71
CA GLU A 143 12.36 -2.74 1.93
C GLU A 143 11.24 -1.87 2.50
N PHE A 144 10.04 -1.95 1.94
CA PHE A 144 8.87 -1.23 2.43
C PHE A 144 8.45 -1.70 3.83
N VAL A 145 8.34 -3.02 4.03
CA VAL A 145 7.85 -3.62 5.28
C VAL A 145 8.81 -3.42 6.46
N THR A 146 10.11 -3.21 6.23
CA THR A 146 11.10 -3.04 7.31
C THR A 146 11.46 -1.59 7.62
N ASN A 147 11.26 -0.64 6.68
CA ASN A 147 11.67 0.75 6.85
C ASN A 147 10.52 1.73 7.15
N HIS A 148 9.26 1.27 7.13
CA HIS A 148 8.06 2.10 7.29
C HIS A 148 7.02 1.42 8.18
#